data_AF-A0A7W1IYG0-F1
#
_entry.id   AF-A0A7W1IYG0-F1
#
_cell.length_a   1.000
_cell.length_b   1.000
_cell.length_c   1.000
_cell.angle_alpha   90.00
_cell.angle_beta   90.00
_cell.angle_gamma   90.00
#
_symmetry.space_group_name_H-M   'P 1'
#
loop_
_entity.id
_entity.type
_entity.pdbx_description
1 polymer ?
#
loop_
_entity_poly.entity_id
_entity_poly.type
_entity_poly.pdbx_seq_one_letter_code
_entity_poly.pdbx_strand_id
1 'polypeptide(L)' 'MRIAIVKYNAGNVESIKNALARLNVETILTDDAEILKSADKVIFPG' A
#
# COMPACT_ATOMS: atom_id res chain seq x y z
N MET A 1 -6.02 10.90 -2.72
CA MET A 1 -5.74 9.64 -3.44
C MET A 1 -5.30 8.62 -2.42
N ARG A 2 -6.05 7.52 -2.28
CA ARG A 2 -5.83 6.46 -1.31
C ARG A 2 -5.15 5.28 -1.99
N ILE A 3 -3.93 4.97 -1.57
CA ILE A 3 -3.18 3.81 -2.09
C ILE A 3 -3.22 2.69 -1.05
N ALA A 4 -3.65 1.50 -1.45
CA ALA A 4 -3.53 0.31 -0.61
C ALA A 4 -2.31 -0.50 -1.01
N ILE A 5 -1.55 -0.99 -0.02
CA ILE A 5 -0.43 -1.91 -0.18
C ILE A 5 -0.93 -3.27 0.28
N VAL A 6 -0.83 -4.28 -0.58
CA VAL A 6 -1.23 -5.64 -0.24
C VAL A 6 -0.31 -6.17 0.85
N LYS A 7 -0.88 -6.54 1.98
CA LYS A 7 -0.16 -7.19 3.08
C LYS A 7 0.09 -8.65 2.71
N TYR A 8 1.35 -9.03 2.61
CA TYR A 8 1.77 -10.42 2.56
C TYR A 8 3.14 -10.56 3.26
N ASN A 9 3.52 -11.77 3.65
CA ASN A 9 4.64 -12.04 4.57
C ASN A 9 6.06 -11.78 4.01
N ALA A 10 6.21 -11.09 2.89
CA ALA A 10 7.49 -10.87 2.20
C ALA A 10 7.52 -9.50 1.51
N GLY A 11 8.70 -9.09 1.01
CA GLY A 11 8.86 -7.93 0.14
C GLY A 11 9.29 -6.63 0.84
N ASN A 12 9.33 -5.55 0.07
CA ASN A 12 9.88 -4.24 0.40
C ASN A 12 8.82 -3.21 0.86
N VAL A 13 7.83 -3.65 1.65
CA VAL A 13 6.72 -2.80 2.15
C VAL A 13 7.23 -1.49 2.77
N GLU A 14 8.30 -1.56 3.55
CA GLU A 14 8.87 -0.40 4.23
C GLU A 14 9.51 0.59 3.24
N SER A 15 10.18 0.10 2.20
CA SER A 15 10.73 0.94 1.12
C SER A 15 9.62 1.67 0.37
N ILE A 16 8.51 0.98 0.10
CA ILE A 16 7.34 1.55 -0.58
C ILE A 16 6.68 2.62 0.30
N LYS A 17 6.46 2.33 1.58
CA LYS A 17 5.93 3.32 2.55
C LYS A 17 6.80 4.56 2.62
N ASN A 18 8.12 4.39 2.70
CA ASN A 18 9.06 5.51 2.73
C ASN A 18 9.03 6.35 1.46
N ALA A 19 8.95 5.72 0.28
CA ALA A 19 8.82 6.43 -0.99
C ALA A 19 7.52 7.25 -1.06
N LEU A 20 6.40 6.68 -0.61
CA LEU A 20 5.09 7.33 -0.63
C LEU A 20 4.97 8.42 0.42
N ALA A 21 5.56 8.24 1.60
CA ALA A 21 5.65 9.28 2.63
C ALA A 21 6.41 10.52 2.14
N ARG A 22 7.51 10.35 1.40
CA ARG A 22 8.26 11.46 0.78
C ARG A 22 7.45 12.26 -0.24
N LEU A 23 6.40 11.65 -0.80
CA LEU A 23 5.47 12.28 -1.72
C LEU A 23 4.22 12.82 -1.03
N ASN A 24 4.15 12.78 0.32
CA ASN A 24 2.97 13.11 1.12
C ASN A 24 1.72 12.30 0.70
N VAL A 25 1.92 11.03 0.32
CA VAL A 25 0.83 10.12 -0.04
C VAL A 25 0.54 9.18 1.12
N GLU A 26 -0.70 9.21 1.61
CA GLU A 26 -1.17 8.26 2.62
C GLU A 26 -1.43 6.88 2.02
N THR A 27 -1.02 5.85 2.76
CA THR A 27 -1.14 4.45 2.34
C THR A 27 -1.74 3.60 3.44
N ILE A 28 -2.44 2.54 3.05
CA ILE A 28 -2.96 1.52 3.96
C ILE A 28 -2.35 0.17 3.64
N LEU A 29 -1.71 -0.49 4.61
CA LEU A 29 -1.23 -1.85 4.48
C LEU A 29 -2.35 -2.81 4.93
N THR A 30 -2.86 -3.63 4.03
CA THR A 30 -4.01 -4.50 4.31
C THR A 30 -4.08 -5.72 3.39
N ASP A 31 -4.62 -6.81 3.90
CA ASP A 31 -5.03 -8.03 3.19
C ASP A 31 -6.57 -8.11 3.03
N ASP A 32 -7.30 -7.10 3.49
CA ASP A 32 -8.75 -7.01 3.37
C ASP A 32 -9.18 -6.67 1.94
N ALA A 33 -9.93 -7.56 1.31
CA ALA A 33 -10.38 -7.41 -0.06
C ALA A 33 -11.31 -6.20 -0.28
N GLU A 34 -12.09 -5.79 0.72
CA GLU A 34 -12.98 -4.62 0.64
C GLU A 34 -12.19 -3.32 0.68
N ILE A 35 -11.14 -3.26 1.51
CA ILE A 35 -10.23 -2.11 1.58
C ILE A 35 -9.42 -2.00 0.28
N LEU A 36 -8.94 -3.13 -0.25
CA LEU A 36 -8.20 -3.16 -1.52
C LEU A 36 -9.08 -2.71 -2.70
N LYS A 37 -10.34 -3.13 -2.75
CA LYS A 37 -11.30 -2.72 -3.80
C LYS A 37 -11.71 -1.25 -3.73
N SER A 38 -11.72 -0.66 -2.53
CA SER A 38 -12.11 0.75 -2.33
C SER A 38 -10.95 1.74 -2.51
N ALA A 39 -9.72 1.26 -2.70
CA ALA A 39 -8.56 2.11 -2.96
C ALA A 39 -8.52 2.63 -4.40
N ASP A 40 -8.01 3.85 -4.59
CA ASP A 40 -7.80 4.42 -5.93
C ASP A 40 -6.71 3.65 -6.71
N LYS A 41 -5.73 3.12 -5.98
CA LYS A 41 -4.62 2.32 -6.50
C LYS A 41 -4.23 1.24 -5.50
N VAL A 42 -3.76 0.11 -6.03
CA VAL A 42 -3.24 -1.00 -5.24
C VAL A 42 -1.80 -1.29 -5.64
N ILE A 43 -0.92 -1.43 -4.65
CA ILE A 43 0.48 -1.83 -4.82
C ILE A 43 0.64 -3.24 -4.30
N PHE A 44 1.16 -4.11 -5.15
CA PHE A 44 1.70 -5.39 -4.74
C PHE A 44 3.19 -5.17 -4.45
N PRO A 45 3.66 -5.30 -3.19
CA PRO A 45 5.08 -5.17 -2.87
C PRO A 45 5.96 -6.14 -3.68
N GLY A 46 7.28 -6.10 -3.53
CA GLY A 46 8.18 -7.11 -4.11
C GLY A 46 9.65 -6.80 -3.83
#